data_AF-A0A959GUK4-F1
#
_entry.id   AF-A0A959GUK4-F1
#
_cell.length_a   1.000
_cell.length_b   1.000
_cell.length_c   1.000
_cell.angle_alpha   90.00
_cell.angle_beta   90.00
_cell.angle_gamma   90.00
#
_symmetry.space_group_name_H-M   'P 1'
#
loop_
_entity.id
_entity.type
_entity.pdbx_description
1 polymer ?
#
loop_
_entity_poly.entity_id
_entity_poly.type
_entity_poly.pdbx_seq_one_letter_code
_entity_poly.pdbx_strand_id
1 'polypeptide(L)'
;MALRKDFPPAGTEYLGGESDGYEYRTVFAGSNLDQTYEMVCQFLREEGYADVPIPRNAEEMRLFRLPTRNRQILLFEDNGYVHNPVKILFPIDRRKRTTLLLCLYNETDPEHLLKFHRVLERRAREEENR
;
A
#
# COMPACT_ATOMS: atom_id res chain seq x y z
N MET A 1 0.41 -16.68 11.83
CA MET A 1 0.13 -17.20 10.48
C MET A 1 0.53 -16.13 9.48
N ALA A 2 0.70 -16.45 8.20
CA ALA A 2 0.99 -15.43 7.19
C ALA A 2 -0.24 -14.53 6.98
N LEU A 3 -0.04 -13.22 6.91
CA LEU A 3 -1.06 -12.18 6.80
C LEU A 3 -2.03 -12.44 5.65
N ARG A 4 -1.54 -12.95 4.52
CA ARG A 4 -2.38 -13.29 3.36
C ARG A 4 -3.44 -14.36 3.67
N LYS A 5 -3.16 -15.28 4.60
CA LYS A 5 -4.08 -16.38 4.98
C LYS A 5 -4.94 -16.05 6.19
N ASP A 6 -4.44 -15.19 7.07
CA ASP A 6 -5.07 -14.83 8.34
C ASP A 6 -5.00 -13.31 8.48
N PHE A 7 -5.88 -12.64 7.74
CA PHE A 7 -5.88 -11.18 7.65
C PHE A 7 -6.33 -10.56 8.98
N PRO A 8 -5.60 -9.58 9.56
CA PRO A 8 -5.92 -9.04 10.86
C PRO A 8 -7.30 -8.36 10.87
N PRO A 9 -8.14 -8.61 11.90
CA PRO A 9 -9.46 -8.02 11.98
C PRO A 9 -9.41 -6.51 12.21
N ALA A 10 -10.55 -5.85 12.03
CA ALA A 10 -10.66 -4.40 12.17
C ALA A 10 -10.23 -3.88 13.55
N GLY A 11 -9.44 -2.81 13.56
CA GLY A 11 -8.96 -2.16 14.78
C GLY A 11 -7.81 -2.90 15.46
N THR A 12 -7.16 -3.85 14.78
CA THR A 12 -6.00 -4.55 15.33
C THR A 12 -4.69 -4.00 14.79
N GLU A 13 -3.66 -4.07 15.63
CA GLU A 13 -2.29 -3.83 15.25
C GLU A 13 -1.58 -5.17 15.01
N TYR A 14 -0.82 -5.26 13.92
CA TYR A 14 -0.01 -6.43 13.57
C TYR A 14 1.35 -5.96 13.07
N LEU A 15 2.45 -6.44 13.67
CA LEU A 15 3.83 -6.10 13.28
C LEU A 15 4.08 -4.59 13.01
N GLY A 16 3.50 -3.72 13.84
CA GLY A 16 3.65 -2.27 13.74
C GLY A 16 2.85 -1.61 12.61
N GLY A 17 1.97 -2.36 11.94
CA GLY A 17 0.91 -1.83 11.08
C GLY A 17 -0.47 -1.93 11.73
N GLU A 18 -1.43 -1.24 11.12
CA GLU A 18 -2.83 -1.18 11.54
C GLU A 18 -3.71 -1.82 10.46
N SER A 19 -4.72 -2.59 10.87
CA SER A 19 -5.73 -3.15 9.98
C SER A 19 -7.11 -2.58 10.28
N ASP A 20 -7.82 -2.14 9.25
CA ASP A 20 -9.26 -1.82 9.35
C ASP A 20 -10.16 -3.03 9.04
N GLY A 21 -9.57 -4.23 8.94
CA GLY A 21 -10.25 -5.48 8.60
C GLY A 21 -10.30 -5.76 7.09
N TYR A 22 -9.96 -4.75 6.27
CA TYR A 22 -9.92 -4.86 4.82
C TYR A 22 -8.57 -4.40 4.24
N GLU A 23 -8.01 -3.30 4.73
CA GLU A 23 -6.70 -2.76 4.41
C GLU A 23 -5.80 -2.85 5.66
N TYR A 24 -4.66 -3.51 5.51
CA TYR A 24 -3.55 -3.48 6.45
C TYR A 24 -2.52 -2.46 5.96
N ARG A 25 -2.14 -1.51 6.80
CA ARG A 25 -1.18 -0.46 6.47
C ARG A 25 -0.02 -0.45 7.45
N THR A 26 1.19 -0.39 6.91
CA THR A 26 2.41 -0.24 7.72
C THR A 26 3.43 0.68 7.05
N VAL A 27 4.40 1.14 7.83
CA VAL A 27 5.42 2.11 7.41
C VAL A 27 6.80 1.50 7.55
N PHE A 28 7.55 1.49 6.46
CA PHE A 28 8.95 1.09 6.44
C PHE A 28 9.85 2.31 6.30
N ALA A 29 10.87 2.42 7.14
CA ALA A 29 11.85 3.49 7.10
C ALA A 29 13.25 2.94 7.39
N GLY A 30 14.10 2.88 6.36
CA GLY A 30 15.51 2.55 6.46
C GLY A 30 16.43 3.76 6.29
N SER A 31 17.74 3.50 6.28
CA SER A 31 18.77 4.51 6.07
C SER A 31 18.76 5.10 4.65
N ASN A 32 18.33 4.31 3.67
CA ASN A 32 18.17 4.71 2.27
C ASN A 32 16.97 3.96 1.65
N LEU A 33 16.60 4.33 0.42
CA LEU A 33 15.45 3.71 -0.25
C LEU A 33 15.69 2.23 -0.55
N ASP A 34 16.90 1.84 -0.92
CA ASP A 34 17.26 0.46 -1.27
C ASP A 34 17.04 -0.48 -0.08
N GLN A 35 17.54 -0.11 1.10
CA GLN A 35 17.30 -0.84 2.36
C GLN A 35 15.80 -0.88 2.70
N THR A 36 15.11 0.24 2.55
CA THR A 36 13.67 0.31 2.85
C THR A 36 12.86 -0.59 1.93
N TYR A 37 13.23 -0.63 0.65
CA TYR A 37 12.59 -1.47 -0.34
C TYR A 37 12.87 -2.95 -0.08
N GLU A 38 14.11 -3.29 0.30
CA GLU A 38 14.48 -4.65 0.68
C GLU A 38 13.66 -5.15 1.90
N MET A 39 13.45 -4.31 2.91
CA MET A 39 12.57 -4.63 4.04
C MET A 39 11.13 -4.91 3.60
N VAL A 40 10.58 -4.11 2.68
CA VAL A 40 9.24 -4.34 2.13
C VAL A 40 9.18 -5.68 1.39
N CYS A 41 10.17 -5.96 0.53
CA CYS A 41 10.24 -7.23 -0.22
C CYS A 41 10.37 -8.45 0.70
N GLN A 42 11.17 -8.34 1.77
CA GLN A 42 11.30 -9.38 2.77
C GLN A 42 9.96 -9.63 3.48
N PHE A 43 9.30 -8.58 3.95
CA PHE A 43 7.99 -8.66 4.60
C PHE A 43 6.95 -9.31 3.68
N LEU A 44 6.85 -8.87 2.42
CA LEU A 44 5.93 -9.46 1.44
C LEU A 44 6.18 -10.97 1.25
N ARG A 45 7.45 -11.39 1.18
CA ARG A 45 7.79 -12.80 1.03
C ARG A 45 7.39 -13.63 2.23
N GLU A 46 7.68 -13.14 3.43
CA GLU A 46 7.37 -13.81 4.70
C GLU A 46 5.85 -13.90 4.93
N GLU A 47 5.10 -12.86 4.53
CA GLU A 47 3.66 -12.77 4.72
C GLU A 47 2.82 -13.40 3.59
N GLY A 48 3.48 -14.07 2.62
CA GLY A 48 2.81 -14.91 1.62
C GLY A 48 2.46 -14.22 0.30
N TYR A 49 3.09 -13.08 0.00
CA TYR A 49 2.91 -12.29 -1.23
C TYR A 49 4.09 -12.41 -2.21
N ALA A 50 4.88 -13.48 -2.11
CA ALA A 50 6.09 -13.68 -2.93
C ALA A 50 5.79 -13.87 -4.43
N ASP A 51 4.57 -14.27 -4.77
CA ASP A 51 4.03 -14.49 -6.12
C ASP A 51 3.48 -13.21 -6.77
N VAL A 52 3.30 -12.14 -5.99
CA VAL A 52 2.84 -10.85 -6.52
C VAL A 52 3.99 -10.22 -7.30
N PRO A 53 3.79 -9.82 -8.57
CA PRO A 53 4.80 -9.07 -9.29
C PRO A 53 5.06 -7.77 -8.54
N ILE A 54 6.34 -7.45 -8.32
CA ILE A 54 6.79 -6.21 -7.70
C ILE A 54 8.00 -5.68 -8.48
N PRO A 55 8.32 -4.38 -8.37
CA PRO A 55 9.54 -3.83 -8.98
C PRO A 55 10.79 -4.66 -8.63
N ARG A 56 11.75 -4.75 -9.54
CA ARG A 56 12.94 -5.61 -9.32
C ARG A 56 13.87 -5.05 -8.25
N ASN A 57 13.89 -3.73 -8.09
CA ASN A 57 14.77 -3.03 -7.16
C ASN A 57 14.21 -1.63 -6.84
N ALA A 58 14.89 -0.93 -5.93
CA ALA A 58 14.52 0.43 -5.54
C ALA A 58 14.63 1.45 -6.69
N GLU A 59 15.45 1.22 -7.71
CA GLU A 59 15.53 2.11 -8.87
C GLU A 59 14.27 2.04 -9.72
N GLU A 60 13.76 0.84 -10.01
CA GLU A 60 12.47 0.67 -10.67
C GLU A 60 11.34 1.20 -9.80
N MET A 61 11.39 0.96 -8.49
CA MET A 61 10.41 1.51 -7.55
C MET A 61 10.34 3.06 -7.64
N ARG A 62 11.48 3.75 -7.82
CA ARG A 62 11.51 5.21 -7.99
C ARG A 62 10.77 5.68 -9.25
N LEU A 63 10.69 4.87 -10.31
CA LEU A 63 9.99 5.23 -11.54
C LEU A 63 8.48 5.36 -11.35
N PHE A 64 7.93 4.69 -10.32
CA PHE A 64 6.51 4.82 -9.94
C PHE A 64 6.22 6.06 -9.08
N ARG A 65 7.25 6.86 -8.75
CA ARG A 65 7.06 8.09 -7.98
C ARG A 65 6.53 9.19 -8.88
N LEU A 66 5.42 9.81 -8.48
CA LEU A 66 4.85 10.92 -9.23
C LEU A 66 5.78 12.14 -9.19
N PRO A 67 6.03 12.81 -10.32
CA PRO A 67 6.98 13.93 -10.39
C PRO A 67 6.43 15.20 -9.71
N THR A 68 5.13 15.27 -9.45
CA THR A 68 4.43 16.48 -8.99
C THR A 68 4.36 16.63 -7.45
N ARG A 69 4.13 17.87 -7.00
CA ARG A 69 3.76 18.20 -5.60
C ARG A 69 2.31 18.65 -5.48
N ASN A 70 1.58 18.71 -6.61
CA ASN A 70 0.22 19.18 -6.62
C ASN A 70 -0.66 18.15 -5.90
N ARG A 71 -1.08 18.50 -4.68
CA ARG A 71 -1.97 17.67 -3.87
C ARG A 71 -3.25 17.32 -4.61
N GLN A 72 -3.72 18.18 -5.52
CA GLN A 72 -4.90 17.89 -6.33
C GLN A 72 -4.67 16.71 -7.27
N ILE A 73 -3.49 16.58 -7.88
CA ILE A 73 -3.16 15.43 -8.75
C ILE A 73 -3.04 14.15 -7.91
N LEU A 74 -2.44 14.25 -6.72
CA LEU A 74 -2.34 13.16 -5.75
C LEU A 74 -3.69 12.69 -5.18
N LEU A 75 -4.78 13.45 -5.40
CA LEU A 75 -6.13 12.98 -5.06
C LEU A 75 -6.64 11.93 -6.06
N PHE A 76 -6.10 11.91 -7.27
CA PHE A 76 -6.57 11.04 -8.36
C PHE A 76 -5.62 9.88 -8.66
N GLU A 77 -4.35 10.00 -8.28
CA GLU A 77 -3.31 9.00 -8.59
C GLU A 77 -2.59 8.52 -7.33
N ASP A 78 -2.42 7.20 -7.23
CA ASP A 78 -1.60 6.57 -6.20
C ASP A 78 -0.11 6.87 -6.46
N ASN A 79 0.56 7.53 -5.52
CA ASN A 79 1.98 7.89 -5.64
C ASN A 79 2.90 6.70 -5.31
N GLY A 80 2.94 5.71 -6.18
CA GLY A 80 3.80 4.54 -6.04
C GLY A 80 3.36 3.35 -6.88
N TYR A 81 3.85 2.18 -6.52
CA TYR A 81 3.53 0.93 -7.18
C TYR A 81 2.20 0.37 -6.69
N VAL A 82 1.34 -0.03 -7.63
CA VAL A 82 0.01 -0.58 -7.35
C VAL A 82 -0.18 -1.84 -8.18
N HIS A 83 -0.31 -2.97 -7.50
CA HIS A 83 -0.67 -4.24 -8.12
C HIS A 83 -1.44 -5.09 -7.13
N ASN A 84 -2.69 -5.41 -7.45
CA ASN A 84 -3.57 -6.17 -6.57
C ASN A 84 -2.90 -7.45 -6.01
N PRO A 85 -2.85 -7.68 -4.68
CA PRO A 85 -3.46 -6.94 -3.57
C PRO A 85 -2.51 -5.98 -2.82
N VAL A 86 -1.38 -5.61 -3.42
CA VAL A 86 -0.30 -4.85 -2.82
C VAL A 86 -0.24 -3.42 -3.37
N LYS A 87 -0.06 -2.44 -2.48
CA LYS A 87 0.39 -1.10 -2.85
C LYS A 87 1.63 -0.72 -2.07
N ILE A 88 2.66 -0.25 -2.77
CA ILE A 88 3.87 0.30 -2.18
C ILE A 88 3.90 1.78 -2.55
N LEU A 89 3.68 2.66 -1.58
CA LEU A 89 3.44 4.08 -1.83
C LEU A 89 4.57 4.93 -1.23
N PHE A 90 4.92 6.00 -1.93
CA PHE A 90 5.77 7.04 -1.39
C PHE A 90 4.94 8.00 -0.54
N PRO A 91 5.43 8.42 0.64
CA PRO A 91 4.77 9.44 1.43
C PRO A 91 4.69 10.75 0.64
N ILE A 92 3.61 11.49 0.87
CA ILE A 92 3.40 12.83 0.29
C ILE A 92 4.52 13.79 0.71
N ASP A 93 5.04 13.62 1.93
CA ASP A 93 6.16 14.41 2.43
C ASP A 93 7.49 13.99 1.79
N ARG A 94 8.03 14.86 0.91
CA ARG A 94 9.33 14.66 0.25
C ARG A 94 10.53 14.70 1.20
N ARG A 95 10.38 15.06 2.47
CA ARG A 95 11.45 14.92 3.49
C ARG A 95 11.66 13.46 3.87
N LYS A 96 10.61 12.64 3.78
CA LYS A 96 10.63 11.18 4.01
C LYS A 96 11.05 10.43 2.74
N ARG A 97 12.24 10.74 2.21
CA ARG A 97 12.72 10.17 0.92
C ARG A 97 13.04 8.68 1.00
N THR A 98 13.32 8.19 2.19
CA THR A 98 13.71 6.81 2.49
C THR A 98 12.57 6.04 3.16
N THR A 99 11.34 6.52 3.05
CA THR A 99 10.18 5.88 3.68
C THR A 99 9.25 5.35 2.60
N LEU A 100 8.70 4.17 2.84
CA LEU A 100 7.66 3.56 2.02
C LEU A 100 6.47 3.20 2.91
N LEU A 101 5.28 3.42 2.38
CA LEU A 101 4.03 2.95 2.97
C LEU A 101 3.65 1.66 2.25
N LEU A 102 3.39 0.60 3.00
CA LEU A 102 2.88 -0.65 2.45
C LEU A 102 1.40 -0.76 2.82
N CYS A 103 0.54 -0.90 1.80
CA CYS A 103 -0.85 -1.28 1.98
C CYS A 103 -1.08 -2.67 1.39
N LEU A 104 -1.66 -3.56 2.19
CA LEU A 104 -2.08 -4.89 1.80
C LEU A 104 -3.59 -4.98 1.95
N TYR A 105 -4.25 -5.60 0.98
CA TYR A 105 -5.70 -5.69 0.96
C TYR A 105 -6.17 -7.14 1.07
N ASN A 106 -7.26 -7.35 1.78
CA ASN A 106 -7.81 -8.67 2.04
C ASN A 106 -8.50 -9.25 0.80
N GLU A 107 -7.81 -10.17 0.10
CA GLU A 107 -8.32 -10.86 -1.09
C GLU A 107 -9.58 -11.70 -0.85
N THR A 108 -9.87 -12.05 0.40
CA THR A 108 -11.06 -12.85 0.75
C THR A 108 -12.34 -12.00 0.86
N ASP A 109 -12.21 -10.67 0.87
CA ASP A 109 -13.36 -9.78 0.89
C ASP A 109 -14.11 -9.83 -0.46
N PRO A 110 -15.44 -10.05 -0.47
CA PRO A 110 -16.23 -10.14 -1.70
C PRO A 110 -16.16 -8.89 -2.58
N GLU A 111 -15.90 -7.73 -1.98
CA GLU A 111 -15.81 -6.43 -2.65
C GLU A 111 -14.36 -5.96 -2.80
N HIS A 112 -13.38 -6.85 -2.60
CA HIS A 112 -11.96 -6.56 -2.57
C HIS A 112 -11.50 -5.70 -3.75
N LEU A 113 -11.84 -6.06 -4.99
CA LEU A 113 -11.44 -5.28 -6.16
C LEU A 113 -12.03 -3.85 -6.14
N LEU A 114 -13.29 -3.71 -5.72
CA LEU A 114 -13.95 -2.41 -5.68
C LEU A 114 -13.36 -1.53 -4.59
N LYS A 115 -13.05 -2.11 -3.43
CA LYS A 115 -12.41 -1.41 -2.32
C LYS A 115 -10.94 -1.08 -2.64
N PHE A 116 -10.20 -1.97 -3.31
CA PHE A 116 -8.78 -1.79 -3.68
C PHE A 116 -8.59 -0.57 -4.61
N HIS A 117 -9.51 -0.40 -5.55
CA HIS A 117 -9.53 0.74 -6.48
C HIS A 117 -10.30 1.96 -5.94
N ARG A 118 -10.76 1.92 -4.67
CA ARG A 118 -11.56 2.96 -4.01
C ARG A 118 -12.84 3.30 -4.76
N VAL A 119 -13.44 2.35 -5.47
CA VAL A 119 -14.69 2.54 -6.20
C VAL A 119 -15.86 2.71 -5.23
N LEU A 120 -15.91 1.91 -4.16
CA LEU A 120 -16.96 2.04 -3.14
C LEU A 120 -16.88 3.37 -2.39
N GLU A 121 -15.67 3.84 -2.06
CA GLU A 121 -15.49 5.16 -1.44
C GLU A 121 -15.97 6.29 -2.34
N ARG A 122 -15.66 6.23 -3.65
CA ARG A 122 -16.13 7.23 -4.62
C ARG A 122 -17.65 7.22 -4.70
N ARG A 123 -18.25 6.03 -4.81
CA ARG A 123 -19.70 5.87 -4.89
C ARG A 123 -20.41 6.39 -3.64
N ALA A 124 -19.89 6.09 -2.44
CA ALA A 124 -20.47 6.58 -1.19
C ALA A 124 -20.45 8.12 -1.12
N ARG A 125 -19.36 8.76 -1.57
CA ARG A 125 -19.27 10.23 -1.64
C ARG A 125 -20.22 10.83 -2.68
N GLU A 126 -20.45 10.16 -3.80
CA GLU A 126 -21.42 10.60 -4.80
C GLU A 126 -22.86 10.54 -4.26
N GLU A 127 -23.19 9.52 -3.47
CA GLU A 127 -24.49 9.37 -2.82
C GLU A 127 -24.71 10.39 -1.69
N GLU A 128 -23.69 10.77 -0.93
CA GLU A 128 -23.76 11.80 0.14
C GLU A 128 -23.93 13.23 -0.41
N ASN A 129 -23.43 13.50 -1.62
CA ASN A 129 -23.51 14.82 -2.26
C ASN A 129 -24.80 15.04 -3.08
N ARG A 130 -25.73 14.08 -3.08
CA ARG A 130 -26.97 14.11 -3.84
C ARG A 130 -28.17 14.43 -2.97
#